data_AF-A0A9P6B490-F1
#
_entry.id   AF-A0A9P6B490-F1
#
_cell.length_a   1.000
_cell.length_b   1.000
_cell.length_c   1.000
_cell.angle_alpha   90.00
_cell.angle_beta   90.00
_cell.angle_gamma   90.00
#
_symmetry.space_group_name_H-M   'P 1'
#
loop_
_entity.id
_entity.type
_entity.pdbx_description
1 polymer ?
#
loop_
_entity_poly.entity_id
_entity_poly.type
_entity_poly.pdbx_seq_one_letter_code
_entity_poly.pdbx_strand_id
1 'polypeptide(L)'
;LMAGEKYVNTLVLPESDPYYPNEKISLAAPGCIQRYLHASKWNVEEAKQHIHNTLWAVLLLVSNALPCQQHDYKPDLIPPDEVQVEAKTAKIVLSGFDLEGRPVLYFHPGRENTKESPQQIHHLVFHMWVCPCTSTESNLGFLSHQYCE
;
A
#
# COMPACT_ATOMS: atom_id res chain seq x y z
N LEU A 1 15.08 -14.24 -10.33
CA LEU A 1 14.37 -14.14 -9.03
C LEU A 1 15.34 -14.24 -7.86
N MET A 2 16.12 -15.31 -7.73
CA MET A 2 17.12 -15.51 -6.66
C MET A 2 18.08 -14.32 -6.39
N ALA A 3 18.49 -13.58 -7.44
CA ALA A 3 19.35 -12.40 -7.27
C ALA A 3 18.63 -11.19 -6.66
N GLY A 4 17.32 -11.04 -6.93
CA GLY A 4 16.49 -9.97 -6.37
C GLY A 4 16.20 -10.22 -4.88
N GLU A 5 15.88 -11.46 -4.52
CA GLU A 5 15.66 -11.86 -3.12
C GLU A 5 16.90 -11.61 -2.25
N LYS A 6 18.09 -11.94 -2.76
CA LYS A 6 19.36 -11.63 -2.07
C LYS A 6 19.55 -10.14 -1.83
N TYR A 7 19.20 -9.28 -2.79
CA TYR A 7 19.30 -7.83 -2.65
C TYR A 7 18.29 -7.28 -1.64
N VAL A 8 17.02 -7.71 -1.74
CA VAL A 8 15.96 -7.29 -0.82
C VAL A 8 16.31 -7.62 0.63
N ASN A 9 16.86 -8.80 0.90
CA ASN A 9 17.29 -9.22 2.24
C ASN A 9 18.38 -8.32 2.85
N THR A 10 19.11 -7.54 2.04
CA THR A 10 20.10 -6.57 2.55
C THR A 10 19.48 -5.26 3.03
N LEU A 11 18.23 -4.98 2.63
CA LEU A 11 17.52 -3.72 2.92
C LEU A 11 16.48 -3.84 4.04
N VAL A 12 16.18 -5.06 4.50
CA VAL A 12 15.15 -5.31 5.51
C VAL A 12 15.57 -4.70 6.86
N LEU A 13 14.58 -4.21 7.61
CA LEU A 13 14.74 -3.79 9.00
C LEU A 13 15.47 -4.85 9.86
N PRO A 14 16.14 -4.43 10.95
CA PRO A 14 16.70 -5.38 11.91
C PRO A 14 15.57 -6.13 12.63
N GLU A 15 15.82 -7.40 13.03
CA GLU A 15 14.85 -8.24 13.73
C GLU A 15 14.36 -7.65 15.07
N SER A 16 15.08 -6.67 15.62
CA SER A 16 14.70 -5.95 16.83
C SER A 16 13.55 -4.96 16.62
N ASP A 17 13.26 -4.55 15.39
CA ASP A 17 12.23 -3.56 15.10
C ASP A 17 10.82 -4.20 15.17
N PRO A 18 9.84 -3.57 15.84
CA PRO A 18 8.48 -4.10 15.94
C PRO A 18 7.77 -4.25 14.57
N TYR A 19 8.16 -3.48 13.55
CA TYR A 19 7.57 -3.52 12.21
C TYR A 19 8.23 -4.55 11.27
N TYR A 20 9.35 -5.15 11.68
CA TYR A 20 10.08 -6.17 10.90
C TYR A 20 9.18 -7.30 10.34
N PRO A 21 8.24 -7.88 11.10
CA PRO A 21 7.40 -8.97 10.59
C PRO A 21 6.53 -8.55 9.40
N ASN A 22 5.96 -7.34 9.43
CA ASN A 22 5.06 -6.84 8.40
C ASN A 22 5.82 -6.53 7.10
N GLU A 23 7.00 -5.93 7.23
CA GLU A 23 7.88 -5.67 6.09
C GLU A 23 8.34 -6.98 5.42
N LYS A 24 8.71 -7.98 6.23
CA LYS A 24 9.11 -9.31 5.73
C LYS A 24 7.97 -9.99 4.96
N ILE A 25 6.74 -9.94 5.47
CA ILE A 25 5.56 -10.49 4.79
C ILE A 25 5.32 -9.76 3.46
N SER A 26 5.39 -8.43 3.46
CA SER A 26 5.19 -7.60 2.27
C SER A 26 6.21 -7.90 1.16
N LEU A 27 7.47 -8.12 1.53
CA LEU A 27 8.54 -8.46 0.59
C LEU A 27 8.50 -9.92 0.13
N ALA A 28 8.05 -10.83 1.00
CA ALA A 28 7.86 -12.24 0.67
C ALA A 28 6.58 -12.51 -0.14
N ALA A 29 5.70 -11.51 -0.31
CA ALA A 29 4.47 -11.65 -1.05
C ALA A 29 4.74 -12.11 -2.50
N PRO A 30 3.96 -13.07 -3.02
CA PRO A 30 4.19 -13.63 -4.34
C PRO A 30 4.04 -12.53 -5.39
N GLY A 31 5.00 -12.45 -6.32
CA GLY A 31 4.97 -11.43 -7.37
C GLY A 31 5.48 -10.05 -6.93
N CYS A 32 5.80 -9.82 -5.64
CA CYS A 32 6.22 -8.49 -5.16
C CYS A 32 7.44 -7.95 -5.92
N ILE A 33 8.52 -8.75 -6.00
CA ILE A 33 9.73 -8.38 -6.75
C ILE A 33 9.44 -8.25 -8.25
N GLN A 34 8.60 -9.13 -8.80
CA GLN A 34 8.20 -9.08 -10.20
C GLN A 34 7.47 -7.77 -10.54
N ARG A 35 6.66 -7.22 -9.63
CA ARG A 35 5.96 -5.94 -9.84
C ARG A 35 6.95 -4.79 -10.05
N TYR A 36 8.01 -4.73 -9.26
CA TYR A 36 9.06 -3.72 -9.43
C TYR A 36 9.84 -3.88 -10.73
N LEU A 37 10.12 -5.14 -11.12
CA LEU A 37 10.78 -5.43 -12.40
C LEU A 37 9.88 -5.08 -13.60
N HIS A 38 8.59 -5.36 -13.54
CA HIS A 38 7.65 -4.97 -14.58
C HIS A 38 7.54 -3.44 -14.69
N ALA A 39 7.46 -2.74 -13.55
CA ALA A 39 7.42 -1.28 -13.51
C ALA A 39 8.67 -0.64 -14.12
N SER A 40 9.85 -1.25 -13.91
CA SER A 40 11.12 -0.78 -14.49
C SER A 40 11.39 -1.30 -15.91
N LYS A 41 10.41 -1.89 -16.59
CA LYS A 41 10.58 -2.52 -17.92
C LYS A 41 11.75 -3.51 -17.95
N TRP A 42 11.91 -4.28 -16.87
CA TRP A 42 12.96 -5.27 -16.64
C TRP A 42 14.38 -4.69 -16.44
N ASN A 43 14.51 -3.38 -16.24
CA ASN A 43 15.77 -2.77 -15.81
C ASN A 43 16.02 -3.08 -14.33
N VAL A 44 17.06 -3.89 -14.07
CA VAL A 44 17.37 -4.38 -12.73
C VAL A 44 17.84 -3.25 -11.80
N GLU A 45 18.64 -2.31 -12.30
CA GLU A 45 19.22 -1.27 -11.45
C GLU A 45 18.16 -0.26 -11.01
N GLU A 46 17.27 0.09 -11.93
CA GLU A 46 16.09 0.92 -11.66
C GLU A 46 15.08 0.21 -10.74
N ALA A 47 14.86 -1.09 -10.93
CA ALA A 47 14.03 -1.88 -10.00
C ALA A 47 14.59 -1.87 -8.58
N LYS A 48 15.90 -2.04 -8.41
CA LYS A 48 16.55 -1.93 -7.11
C LYS A 48 16.34 -0.56 -6.49
N GLN A 49 16.45 0.51 -7.27
CA GLN A 49 16.21 1.86 -6.80
C GLN A 49 14.76 2.08 -6.37
N HIS A 50 13.78 1.53 -7.10
CA HIS A 50 12.37 1.59 -6.70
C HIS A 50 12.09 0.83 -5.40
N ILE A 51 12.64 -0.37 -5.26
CA ILE A 51 12.54 -1.17 -4.03
C ILE A 51 13.19 -0.41 -2.87
N HIS A 52 14.42 0.06 -3.07
CA HIS A 52 15.14 0.85 -2.08
C HIS A 52 14.33 2.07 -1.67
N ASN A 53 13.78 2.85 -2.60
CA ASN A 53 12.97 4.03 -2.27
C ASN A 53 11.68 3.68 -1.53
N THR A 54 11.05 2.54 -1.85
CA THR A 54 9.84 2.09 -1.14
C THR A 54 10.18 1.69 0.31
N LEU A 55 11.24 0.91 0.51
CA LEU A 55 11.66 0.48 1.85
C LEU A 55 12.30 1.61 2.65
N TRP A 56 13.04 2.50 1.99
CA TRP A 56 13.60 3.72 2.58
C TRP A 56 12.50 4.65 3.07
N ALA A 57 11.41 4.80 2.33
CA ALA A 57 10.23 5.54 2.80
C ALA A 57 9.64 4.91 4.06
N VAL A 58 9.69 3.59 4.22
CA VAL A 58 9.27 2.88 5.44
C VAL A 58 10.30 3.03 6.59
N LEU A 59 11.60 3.02 6.27
CA LEU A 59 12.73 3.07 7.21
C LEU A 59 12.97 4.47 7.79
N LEU A 60 12.92 5.51 6.96
CA LEU A 60 13.07 6.91 7.42
C LEU A 60 11.98 7.34 8.40
N LEU A 61 10.84 6.66 8.42
CA LEU A 61 9.76 6.88 9.39
C LEU A 61 10.11 6.32 10.79
N VAL A 62 11.15 5.48 10.91
CA VAL A 62 11.62 4.91 12.18
C VAL A 62 12.70 5.80 12.82
N SER A 63 13.43 6.57 12.02
CA SER A 63 14.31 7.62 12.52
C SER A 63 13.52 8.92 12.72
N ASN A 64 13.57 9.54 13.90
CA ASN A 64 12.93 10.84 14.19
C ASN A 64 13.53 12.04 13.41
N ALA A 65 13.93 11.86 12.15
CA ALA A 65 14.72 12.80 11.34
C ALA A 65 13.88 13.63 10.35
N LEU A 66 12.63 13.26 10.07
CA LEU A 66 11.69 14.08 9.29
C LEU A 66 10.41 14.40 10.08
N PRO A 67 9.85 15.61 9.94
CA PRO A 67 8.62 16.03 10.62
C PRO A 67 7.32 15.46 9.99
N CYS A 68 7.41 14.58 8.99
CA CYS A 68 6.26 13.81 8.50
C CYS A 68 5.95 12.73 9.53
N GLN A 69 4.73 12.64 10.01
CA GLN A 69 4.42 11.80 11.16
C GLN A 69 4.53 10.31 10.81
N GLN A 70 4.87 9.51 11.81
CA GLN A 70 5.23 8.08 11.76
C GLN A 70 4.15 7.14 11.16
N HIS A 71 3.00 7.69 10.74
CA HIS A 71 1.82 7.01 10.24
C HIS A 71 1.58 7.24 8.74
N ASP A 72 2.29 8.17 8.09
CA ASP A 72 1.85 8.71 6.80
C ASP A 72 1.87 7.73 5.61
N TYR A 73 2.65 6.65 5.69
CA TYR A 73 2.82 5.72 4.55
C TYR A 73 2.88 4.24 4.94
N LYS A 74 2.53 3.88 6.18
CA LYS A 74 2.43 2.48 6.62
C LYS A 74 0.95 2.07 6.55
N PRO A 75 0.50 1.42 5.46
CA PRO A 75 -0.92 1.11 5.28
C PRO A 75 -1.49 0.23 6.41
N ASP A 76 -0.67 -0.66 6.98
CA ASP A 76 -1.05 -1.53 8.09
C ASP A 76 -1.36 -0.79 9.40
N LEU A 77 -0.86 0.44 9.55
CA LEU A 77 -1.05 1.26 10.75
C LEU A 77 -2.18 2.29 10.62
N ILE A 78 -2.83 2.37 9.45
CA ILE A 78 -3.95 3.26 9.20
C ILE A 78 -5.21 2.66 9.85
N PRO A 79 -5.75 3.26 10.93
CA PRO A 79 -6.96 2.75 11.57
C PRO A 79 -8.17 2.96 10.65
N PRO A 80 -9.09 1.96 10.52
CA PRO A 80 -10.29 2.12 9.72
C PRO A 80 -11.17 3.32 10.13
N ASP A 81 -11.16 3.66 11.42
CA ASP A 81 -11.96 4.75 11.99
C ASP A 81 -11.57 6.13 11.42
N GLU A 82 -10.29 6.36 11.08
CA GLU A 82 -9.88 7.63 10.46
C GLU A 82 -10.35 7.73 9.01
N VAL A 83 -10.33 6.59 8.31
CA VAL A 83 -10.68 6.50 6.89
C VAL A 83 -12.19 6.55 6.68
N GLN A 84 -12.97 6.12 7.68
CA GLN A 84 -14.43 6.08 7.59
C GLN A 84 -15.03 7.45 7.27
N VAL A 85 -14.48 8.54 7.81
CA VAL A 85 -14.96 9.91 7.56
C VAL A 85 -14.86 10.29 6.08
N GLU A 86 -13.76 9.90 5.44
CA GLU A 86 -13.47 10.14 4.03
C GLU A 86 -14.25 9.18 3.10
N ALA A 87 -14.60 7.99 3.60
CA ALA A 87 -15.31 6.96 2.86
C ALA A 87 -16.83 7.18 2.76
N LYS A 88 -17.45 7.98 3.64
CA LYS A 88 -18.92 8.15 3.74
C LYS A 88 -19.62 8.50 2.42
N THR A 89 -18.98 9.27 1.55
CA THR A 89 -19.59 9.70 0.29
C THR A 89 -19.31 8.77 -0.88
N ALA A 90 -18.62 7.65 -0.65
CA ALA A 90 -18.21 6.72 -1.70
C ALA A 90 -17.46 7.42 -2.85
N LYS A 91 -16.56 8.35 -2.48
CA LYS A 91 -15.74 9.09 -3.46
C LYS A 91 -14.66 8.22 -4.10
N ILE A 92 -14.22 7.17 -3.41
CA ILE A 92 -13.41 6.09 -3.95
C ILE A 92 -14.19 4.80 -3.74
N VAL A 93 -14.37 4.01 -4.79
CA VAL A 93 -15.12 2.74 -4.71
C VAL A 93 -14.35 1.65 -5.42
N LEU A 94 -14.05 0.57 -4.70
CA LEU A 94 -13.54 -0.66 -5.29
C LEU A 94 -14.72 -1.49 -5.78
N SER A 95 -14.87 -1.69 -7.08
CA SER A 95 -15.98 -2.48 -7.62
C SER A 95 -15.61 -3.16 -8.93
N GLY A 96 -15.89 -4.47 -9.01
CA GLY A 96 -15.71 -5.25 -10.23
C GLY A 96 -14.26 -5.52 -10.62
N PHE A 97 -14.12 -6.24 -11.72
CA PHE A 97 -12.84 -6.63 -12.30
C PHE A 97 -12.82 -6.30 -13.79
N ASP A 98 -11.64 -5.95 -14.29
CA ASP A 98 -11.32 -5.87 -15.71
C ASP A 98 -11.38 -7.26 -16.36
N LEU A 99 -11.39 -7.32 -17.70
CA LEU A 99 -11.28 -8.53 -18.51
C LEU A 99 -10.04 -9.36 -18.16
N GLU A 100 -8.96 -8.71 -17.71
CA GLU A 100 -7.73 -9.35 -17.25
C GLU A 100 -7.78 -9.75 -15.76
N GLY A 101 -8.96 -9.67 -15.10
CA GLY A 101 -9.13 -10.03 -13.69
C GLY A 101 -8.53 -9.04 -12.71
N ARG A 102 -8.18 -7.83 -13.16
CA ARG A 102 -7.61 -6.79 -12.29
C ARG A 102 -8.73 -6.04 -11.56
N PRO A 103 -8.65 -5.84 -10.24
CA PRO A 103 -9.63 -5.07 -9.50
C PRO A 103 -9.68 -3.61 -9.99
N VAL A 104 -10.89 -3.06 -10.12
CA VAL A 104 -11.10 -1.69 -10.64
C VAL A 104 -11.46 -0.75 -9.50
N LEU A 105 -10.73 0.37 -9.42
CA LEU A 105 -10.95 1.43 -8.45
C LEU A 105 -11.54 2.66 -9.15
N TYR A 106 -12.78 3.02 -8.78
CA TYR A 106 -13.50 4.17 -9.31
C TYR A 106 -13.29 5.41 -8.45
N PHE A 107 -13.03 6.54 -9.11
CA PHE A 107 -12.86 7.85 -8.48
C PHE A 107 -14.00 8.79 -8.87
N HIS A 108 -14.68 9.35 -7.87
CA HIS A 108 -15.77 10.30 -8.02
C HIS A 108 -15.39 11.64 -7.36
N PRO A 109 -14.57 12.48 -8.01
CA PRO A 109 -14.11 13.74 -7.40
C PRO A 109 -15.25 14.72 -7.08
N GLY A 110 -16.39 14.61 -7.77
CA GLY A 110 -17.60 15.40 -7.48
C GLY A 110 -18.30 15.04 -6.17
N ARG A 111 -17.88 13.97 -5.47
CA ARG A 111 -18.41 13.53 -4.17
C ARG A 111 -17.45 13.86 -3.02
N GLU A 112 -16.52 14.77 -3.24
CA GLU A 112 -15.59 15.24 -2.21
C GLU A 112 -16.36 15.91 -1.06
N ASN A 113 -16.06 15.49 0.16
CA ASN A 113 -16.82 15.81 1.36
C ASN A 113 -16.00 16.55 2.42
N THR A 114 -14.67 16.48 2.34
CA THR A 114 -13.77 17.07 3.33
C THR A 114 -12.88 18.15 2.71
N LYS A 115 -12.23 18.94 3.58
CA LYS A 115 -11.20 19.89 3.17
C LYS A 115 -9.88 19.16 3.00
N GLU A 116 -8.98 19.74 2.22
CA GLU A 116 -7.63 19.23 2.01
C GLU A 116 -6.95 18.88 3.34
N SER A 117 -6.57 17.62 3.49
CA SER A 117 -5.94 17.10 4.71
C SER A 117 -5.14 15.83 4.41
N PRO A 118 -4.17 15.46 5.27
CA PRO A 118 -3.44 14.20 5.13
C PRO A 118 -4.33 12.95 5.12
N GLN A 119 -5.52 13.02 5.74
CA GLN A 119 -6.49 11.92 5.79
C GLN A 119 -6.99 11.51 4.40
N GLN A 120 -7.03 12.46 3.45
CA GLN A 120 -7.38 12.16 2.07
C GLN A 120 -6.34 11.24 1.41
N ILE A 121 -5.06 11.42 1.75
CA ILE A 121 -3.96 10.57 1.26
C ILE A 121 -4.04 9.20 1.95
N HIS A 122 -4.28 9.15 3.26
CA HIS A 122 -4.46 7.89 3.99
C HIS A 122 -5.63 7.07 3.44
N HIS A 123 -6.77 7.70 3.13
CA HIS A 123 -7.92 7.06 2.50
C HIS A 123 -7.58 6.46 1.12
N LEU A 124 -6.78 7.16 0.31
CA LEU A 124 -6.29 6.66 -0.97
C LEU A 124 -5.36 5.45 -0.79
N VAL A 125 -4.38 5.57 0.11
CA VAL A 125 -3.40 4.52 0.41
C VAL A 125 -4.09 3.26 0.93
N PHE A 126 -5.09 3.43 1.81
CA PHE A 126 -5.91 2.34 2.32
C PHE A 126 -6.58 1.54 1.20
N HIS A 127 -7.26 2.22 0.27
CA HIS A 127 -7.90 1.56 -0.89
C HIS A 127 -6.88 0.87 -1.81
N MET A 128 -5.70 1.48 -2.01
CA MET A 128 -4.64 0.90 -2.84
C MET A 128 -4.02 -0.35 -2.21
N TRP A 129 -3.93 -0.42 -0.89
CA TRP A 129 -3.38 -1.58 -0.17
C TRP A 129 -4.37 -2.75 -0.13
N VAL A 130 -5.66 -2.48 0.09
CA VAL A 130 -6.72 -3.52 0.11
C VAL A 130 -6.96 -4.12 -1.27
N CYS A 131 -6.86 -3.31 -2.32
CA CYS A 131 -7.18 -3.70 -3.71
C CYS A 131 -6.43 -4.97 -4.19
N PRO A 132 -5.10 -5.12 -4.07
CA PRO A 132 -4.38 -6.35 -4.42
C PRO A 132 -4.88 -7.62 -3.71
N CYS A 133 -5.27 -7.53 -2.43
CA CYS A 133 -5.72 -8.66 -1.63
C CYS A 133 -7.07 -9.25 -2.10
N THR A 134 -7.86 -8.51 -2.87
CA THR A 134 -9.18 -8.96 -3.36
C THR A 134 -9.10 -9.90 -4.58
N SER A 135 -7.92 -10.05 -5.19
CA SER A 135 -7.74 -10.84 -6.42
C SER A 135 -7.70 -12.36 -6.21
N THR A 136 -7.51 -12.84 -4.98
CA THR A 136 -7.53 -14.26 -4.64
C THR A 136 -8.14 -14.49 -3.25
N GLU A 137 -9.39 -14.97 -3.22
CA GLU A 137 -10.03 -15.66 -2.09
C GLU A 137 -10.10 -14.99 -0.69
N SER A 138 -9.84 -13.68 -0.54
CA SER A 138 -10.06 -13.02 0.75
C SER A 138 -11.34 -12.17 0.74
N ASN A 139 -12.22 -12.42 1.73
CA ASN A 139 -13.46 -11.65 2.00
C ASN A 139 -13.22 -10.16 2.32
N LEU A 140 -12.03 -9.61 2.06
CA LEU A 140 -11.67 -8.21 2.30
C LEU A 140 -12.38 -7.23 1.34
N GLY A 141 -12.85 -7.71 0.18
CA GLY A 141 -13.73 -6.91 -0.70
C GLY A 141 -15.06 -6.52 -0.04
N PHE A 142 -15.46 -7.21 1.02
CA PHE A 142 -16.65 -6.88 1.80
C PHE A 142 -16.42 -5.68 2.75
N LEU A 143 -15.17 -5.43 3.17
CA LEU A 143 -14.88 -4.39 4.16
C LEU A 143 -15.11 -2.98 3.60
N SER A 144 -14.75 -2.69 2.35
CA SER A 144 -15.01 -1.35 1.77
C SER A 144 -16.50 -1.04 1.66
N HIS A 145 -17.34 -2.07 1.47
CA HIS A 145 -18.79 -1.92 1.44
C HIS A 145 -19.39 -1.79 2.84
N GLN A 146 -18.78 -2.45 3.83
CA GLN A 146 -19.23 -2.46 5.24
C GLN A 146 -18.97 -1.13 5.96
N TYR A 147 -17.95 -0.37 5.57
CA TYR A 147 -17.67 0.97 6.12
C TYR A 147 -18.44 2.12 5.43
N CYS A 148 -19.23 1.81 4.40
CA CYS A 148 -20.10 2.76 3.68
C CYS A 148 -21.55 2.80 4.18
N GLU A 149 -21.93 1.94 5.14
CA GLU A 149 -23.27 1.96 5.76
C GLU A 149 -23.36 2.94 6.95
#